data_AF-A0AAC9IE65-F1
#
_entry.id   AF-A0AAC9IE65-F1
#
_cell.length_a   1.000
_cell.length_b   1.000
_cell.length_c   1.000
_cell.angle_alpha   90.00
_cell.angle_beta   90.00
_cell.angle_gamma   90.00
#
_symmetry.space_group_name_H-M   'P 1'
#
loop_
_entity.id
_entity.type
_entity.pdbx_description
1 polymer ?
#
loop_
_entity_poly.entity_id
_entity_poly.type
_entity_poly.pdbx_seq_one_letter_code
_entity_poly.pdbx_strand_id
1 'polypeptide(L)'
;MKRWSLVVAVVALPLLVAGCTPSASGDTPVTGSGASPAASIGSQALPPTVVSPGELDTRDATVVVATALVLAVPDGTEAEWSGTTADPTIAEFSAGGASEGAVFRPGFEARKVGTTTATLTGPDGQQIAFTISVVAP
;
A
#
# COMPACT_ATOMS: atom_id res chain seq x y z
N MET A 1 -5.86 -31.58 38.71
CA MET A 1 -7.32 -31.27 38.77
C MET A 1 -7.50 -29.98 37.99
N LYS A 2 -8.08 -29.93 36.80
CA LYS A 2 -9.50 -30.14 36.48
C LYS A 2 -9.61 -30.44 34.98
N ARG A 3 -10.33 -31.50 34.65
CA ARG A 3 -10.66 -31.92 33.28
C ARG A 3 -11.79 -31.03 32.78
N TRP A 4 -11.73 -30.57 31.53
CA TRP A 4 -12.95 -30.26 30.80
C TRP A 4 -12.80 -30.65 29.33
N SER A 5 -13.42 -31.78 29.00
CA SER A 5 -13.73 -32.19 27.63
C SER A 5 -15.02 -31.52 27.19
N LEU A 6 -15.12 -31.03 25.95
CA LEU A 6 -16.18 -31.48 25.06
C LEU A 6 -15.91 -31.09 23.60
N VAL A 7 -16.13 -32.08 22.75
CA VAL A 7 -16.13 -32.08 21.28
C VAL A 7 -17.45 -31.49 20.77
N VAL A 8 -17.43 -30.71 19.69
CA VAL A 8 -18.61 -30.50 18.85
C VAL A 8 -18.22 -30.64 17.38
N ALA A 9 -18.92 -31.57 16.73
CA ALA A 9 -18.82 -31.95 15.33
C ALA A 9 -19.37 -30.86 14.39
N VAL A 10 -18.67 -30.58 13.29
CA VAL A 10 -19.18 -29.76 12.19
C VAL A 10 -19.73 -30.69 11.11
N VAL A 11 -21.04 -30.57 10.91
CA VAL A 11 -21.86 -31.20 9.87
C VAL A 11 -21.51 -30.60 8.52
N ALA A 12 -21.21 -31.47 7.54
CA ALA A 12 -21.04 -31.10 6.14
C ALA A 12 -22.40 -30.83 5.48
N LEU A 13 -22.51 -29.69 4.78
CA LEU A 13 -23.69 -29.31 4.00
C LEU A 13 -23.29 -29.17 2.52
N PRO A 14 -23.89 -29.93 1.58
CA PRO A 14 -23.61 -29.79 0.15
C PRO A 14 -24.46 -28.67 -0.46
N LEU A 15 -23.81 -27.68 -1.08
CA LEU A 15 -24.48 -26.65 -1.87
C LEU A 15 -24.65 -27.15 -3.32
N LEU A 16 -25.91 -27.25 -3.73
CA LEU A 16 -26.36 -27.57 -5.08
C LEU A 16 -25.94 -26.47 -6.08
N VAL A 17 -25.28 -26.88 -7.18
CA VAL A 17 -24.99 -26.01 -8.32
C VAL A 17 -26.24 -25.88 -9.18
N ALA A 18 -26.89 -24.71 -9.13
CA ALA A 18 -27.87 -24.29 -10.12
C ALA A 18 -27.15 -23.55 -11.25
N GLY A 19 -27.07 -24.18 -12.42
CA GLY A 19 -26.56 -23.57 -13.64
C GLY A 19 -27.55 -22.56 -14.22
N CYS A 20 -27.08 -21.36 -14.50
CA CYS A 20 -27.79 -20.38 -15.32
C CYS A 20 -27.04 -20.21 -16.64
N THR A 21 -27.62 -20.73 -17.72
CA THR A 21 -27.22 -20.48 -19.10
C THR A 21 -27.74 -19.11 -19.56
N PRO A 22 -26.89 -18.16 -20.00
CA PRO A 22 -27.38 -17.03 -20.78
C PRO A 22 -27.59 -17.47 -22.24
N SER A 23 -28.85 -17.39 -22.65
CA SER A 23 -29.33 -17.58 -24.02
C SER A 23 -28.75 -16.48 -24.92
N ALA A 24 -28.11 -16.89 -26.02
CA ALA A 24 -27.70 -15.99 -27.09
C ALA A 24 -28.93 -15.54 -27.89
N SER A 25 -29.14 -14.23 -28.00
CA SER A 25 -29.99 -13.62 -29.02
C SER A 25 -29.66 -12.14 -29.13
N GLY A 26 -29.37 -11.68 -30.35
CA GLY A 26 -29.50 -10.27 -30.70
C GLY A 26 -28.31 -9.65 -31.41
N ASP A 27 -28.11 -10.05 -32.67
CA ASP A 27 -27.33 -9.30 -33.66
C ASP A 27 -28.02 -7.96 -33.94
N THR A 28 -27.35 -6.85 -33.64
CA THR A 28 -27.59 -5.55 -34.29
C THR A 28 -26.25 -4.83 -34.44
N PRO A 29 -25.77 -4.54 -35.66
CA PRO A 29 -24.58 -3.74 -35.85
C PRO A 29 -24.98 -2.27 -35.65
N VAL A 30 -24.79 -1.76 -34.44
CA VAL A 30 -24.85 -0.30 -34.22
C VAL A 30 -23.57 0.31 -34.80
N THR A 31 -23.78 0.94 -35.95
CA THR A 31 -22.86 1.84 -36.63
C THR A 31 -22.09 2.70 -35.63
N GLY A 32 -20.77 2.58 -35.66
CA GLY A 32 -19.87 3.30 -34.77
C GLY A 32 -20.03 4.80 -34.90
N SER A 33 -20.56 5.42 -33.85
CA SER A 33 -20.10 6.74 -33.43
C SER A 33 -19.06 6.49 -32.35
N GLY A 34 -17.79 6.42 -32.79
CA GLY A 34 -16.65 6.48 -31.89
C GLY A 34 -16.63 7.85 -31.22
N ALA A 35 -17.41 8.01 -30.15
CA ALA A 35 -17.07 8.94 -29.11
C ALA A 35 -15.74 8.46 -28.55
N SER A 36 -14.64 8.97 -29.10
CA SER A 36 -13.37 8.94 -28.39
C SER A 36 -13.68 9.52 -27.02
N PRO A 37 -13.53 8.78 -25.91
CA PRO A 37 -13.56 9.44 -24.62
C PRO A 37 -12.42 10.45 -24.69
N ALA A 38 -12.78 11.73 -24.79
CA ALA A 38 -11.85 12.79 -24.47
C ALA A 38 -11.40 12.43 -23.06
N ALA A 39 -10.13 12.02 -22.93
CA ALA A 39 -9.53 11.83 -21.63
C ALA A 39 -9.60 13.20 -20.97
N SER A 40 -10.64 13.41 -20.16
CA SER A 40 -10.65 14.47 -19.18
C SER A 40 -9.37 14.26 -18.41
N ILE A 41 -8.44 15.21 -18.55
CA ILE A 41 -7.25 15.32 -17.74
C ILE A 41 -7.74 15.69 -16.35
N GLY A 42 -8.45 14.76 -15.71
CA GLY A 42 -8.66 14.78 -14.29
C GLY A 42 -7.27 14.74 -13.68
N SER A 43 -7.05 15.55 -12.66
CA SER A 43 -5.88 15.52 -11.79
C SER A 43 -5.67 14.09 -11.28
N GLN A 44 -4.96 13.27 -12.06
CA GLN A 44 -4.63 11.90 -11.71
C GLN A 44 -3.64 11.98 -10.56
N ALA A 45 -3.92 11.27 -9.47
CA ALA A 45 -2.96 11.13 -8.39
C ALA A 45 -1.66 10.53 -8.93
N LEU A 46 -0.53 11.10 -8.53
CA LEU A 46 0.78 10.55 -8.85
C LEU A 46 1.00 9.26 -8.05
N PRO A 47 1.64 8.24 -8.64
CA PRO A 47 1.94 7.01 -7.91
C PRO A 47 2.95 7.29 -6.78
N PRO A 48 2.90 6.52 -5.68
CA PRO A 48 3.92 6.58 -4.66
C PRO A 48 5.27 6.04 -5.16
N THR A 49 6.35 6.48 -4.51
CA THR A 49 7.68 5.89 -4.70
C THR A 49 7.81 4.69 -3.77
N VAL A 50 8.17 3.51 -4.29
CA VAL A 50 8.32 2.29 -3.48
C VAL A 50 9.80 1.91 -3.39
N VAL A 51 10.28 1.61 -2.18
CA VAL A 51 11.68 1.24 -1.93
C VAL A 51 11.78 0.19 -0.82
N SER A 52 12.76 -0.68 -0.88
CA SER A 52 13.06 -1.61 0.22
C SER A 52 13.99 -0.98 1.27
N PRO A 53 13.94 -1.41 2.55
CA PRO A 53 14.88 -0.95 3.57
C PRO A 53 16.35 -1.19 3.19
N GLY A 54 16.67 -2.34 2.58
CA GLY A 54 18.04 -2.65 2.16
C GLY A 54 18.58 -1.73 1.06
N GLU A 55 17.71 -1.18 0.22
CA GLU A 55 18.12 -0.15 -0.74
C GLU A 55 18.44 1.18 -0.03
N LEU A 56 17.66 1.57 0.98
CA LEU A 56 17.89 2.81 1.74
C LEU A 56 19.18 2.80 2.56
N ASP A 57 19.71 1.62 2.90
CA ASP A 57 21.02 1.46 3.53
C ASP A 57 22.18 1.90 2.63
N THR A 58 21.95 1.97 1.32
CA THR A 58 23.00 2.24 0.33
C THR A 58 22.75 3.50 -0.51
N ARG A 59 21.55 4.11 -0.42
CA ARG A 59 21.19 5.30 -1.18
C ARG A 59 20.12 6.14 -0.51
N ASP A 60 20.12 7.42 -0.87
CA ASP A 60 19.07 8.37 -0.53
C ASP A 60 17.79 8.16 -1.37
N ALA A 61 16.67 8.65 -0.85
CA ALA A 61 15.37 8.60 -1.51
C ALA A 61 15.00 9.95 -2.12
N THR A 62 14.39 9.93 -3.30
CA THR A 62 13.73 11.09 -3.90
C THR A 62 12.24 10.80 -4.03
N VAL A 63 11.40 11.73 -3.59
CA VAL A 63 9.95 11.57 -3.56
C VAL A 63 9.29 12.87 -4.02
N VAL A 64 8.15 12.77 -4.72
CA VAL A 64 7.40 13.95 -5.16
C VAL A 64 6.52 14.46 -4.02
N VAL A 65 6.44 15.77 -3.83
CA VAL A 65 5.55 16.39 -2.82
C VAL A 65 4.09 15.95 -3.03
N ALA A 66 3.37 15.76 -1.92
CA ALA A 66 2.00 15.22 -1.89
C ALA A 66 1.87 13.76 -2.36
N THR A 67 2.99 13.03 -2.48
CA THR A 67 3.03 11.57 -2.60
C THR A 67 3.65 10.96 -1.33
N ALA A 68 3.99 9.66 -1.39
CA ALA A 68 4.64 8.97 -0.28
C ALA A 68 5.83 8.15 -0.79
N LEU A 69 6.82 7.99 0.09
CA LEU A 69 7.82 6.95 0.03
C LEU A 69 7.29 5.74 0.81
N VAL A 70 6.90 4.69 0.10
CA VAL A 70 6.34 3.46 0.68
C VAL A 70 7.45 2.42 0.82
N LEU A 71 7.54 1.79 2.00
CA LEU A 71 8.55 0.79 2.30
C LEU A 71 8.03 -0.62 1.98
N ALA A 72 8.71 -1.28 1.05
CA ALA A 72 8.53 -2.70 0.74
C ALA A 72 9.25 -3.55 1.80
N VAL A 73 8.64 -3.66 2.99
CA VAL A 73 9.12 -4.56 4.05
C VAL A 73 8.45 -5.94 3.93
N PRO A 74 8.97 -7.00 4.58
CA PRO A 74 8.35 -8.32 4.55
C PRO A 74 6.89 -8.32 5.04
N ASP A 75 6.05 -9.14 4.45
CA ASP A 75 4.65 -9.29 4.85
C ASP A 75 4.53 -9.75 6.31
N GLY A 76 3.60 -9.16 7.04
CA GLY A 76 3.36 -9.46 8.46
C GLY A 76 4.27 -8.70 9.42
N THR A 77 5.25 -7.93 8.91
CA THR A 77 6.14 -7.11 9.74
C THR A 77 5.78 -5.63 9.72
N GLU A 78 4.73 -5.21 9.01
CA GLU A 78 4.40 -3.81 8.71
C GLU A 78 4.38 -2.90 9.95
N ALA A 79 3.80 -3.38 11.04
CA ALA A 79 3.61 -2.63 12.29
C ALA A 79 4.86 -2.60 13.18
N GLU A 80 5.90 -3.36 12.85
CA GLU A 80 7.13 -3.49 13.64
C GLU A 80 8.19 -2.47 13.22
N TRP A 81 7.99 -1.77 12.10
CA TRP A 81 8.88 -0.74 11.62
C TRP A 81 8.51 0.62 12.20
N SER A 82 9.54 1.38 12.60
CA SER A 82 9.39 2.76 13.06
C SER A 82 10.36 3.66 12.32
N GLY A 83 10.01 4.94 12.19
CA GLY A 83 10.89 5.90 11.55
C GLY A 83 10.74 7.30 12.13
N THR A 84 11.77 8.10 11.91
CA THR A 84 11.83 9.51 12.30
C THR A 84 12.48 10.32 11.19
N THR A 85 12.18 11.61 11.17
CA THR A 85 12.85 12.59 10.31
C THR A 85 13.35 13.74 11.16
N ALA A 86 14.44 14.39 10.72
CA ALA A 86 14.97 15.58 11.37
C ALA A 86 14.00 16.77 11.25
N ASP A 87 13.26 16.84 10.15
CA ASP A 87 12.20 17.81 9.89
C ASP A 87 10.91 17.11 9.41
N PRO A 88 9.91 16.91 10.30
CA PRO A 88 8.63 16.31 9.94
C PRO A 88 7.77 17.19 9.04
N THR A 89 8.09 18.48 8.90
CA THR A 89 7.37 19.38 7.99
C THR A 89 7.76 19.14 6.53
N ILE A 90 8.89 18.48 6.26
CA ILE A 90 9.35 18.08 4.92
C ILE A 90 8.87 16.67 4.60
N ALA A 91 9.13 15.71 5.48
CA ALA A 91 8.63 14.34 5.35
C ALA A 91 8.33 13.76 6.73
N GLU A 92 7.19 13.09 6.87
CA GLU A 92 6.71 12.55 8.15
C GLU A 92 6.57 11.03 8.07
N PHE A 93 7.05 10.31 9.08
CA PHE A 93 6.90 8.86 9.12
C PHE A 93 5.44 8.46 9.35
N SER A 94 4.96 7.49 8.57
CA SER A 94 3.64 6.88 8.68
C SER A 94 3.81 5.39 8.97
N ALA A 95 3.31 4.95 10.13
CA ALA A 95 3.45 3.57 10.57
C ALA A 95 2.56 2.64 9.74
N GLY A 96 3.08 1.43 9.49
CA GLY A 96 2.32 0.37 8.84
C GLY A 96 1.43 -0.38 9.82
N GLY A 97 0.75 -1.40 9.31
CA GLY A 97 -0.03 -2.35 10.11
C GLY A 97 -1.45 -2.55 9.60
N ALA A 98 -2.18 -3.42 10.29
CA ALA A 98 -3.58 -3.68 9.98
C ALA A 98 -4.47 -2.54 10.46
N SER A 99 -5.33 -2.03 9.58
CA SER A 99 -6.36 -1.04 9.91
C SER A 99 -7.57 -1.24 9.00
N GLU A 100 -8.77 -1.18 9.57
CA GLU A 100 -10.06 -1.28 8.84
C GLU A 100 -10.18 -2.45 7.86
N GLY A 101 -9.58 -3.61 8.20
CA GLY A 101 -9.62 -4.80 7.35
C GLY A 101 -8.61 -4.79 6.19
N ALA A 102 -7.75 -3.78 6.10
CA ALA A 102 -6.63 -3.70 5.18
C ALA A 102 -5.29 -3.75 5.94
N VAL A 103 -4.21 -4.00 5.21
CA VAL A 103 -2.83 -3.95 5.73
C VAL A 103 -2.10 -2.81 5.01
N PHE A 104 -1.61 -1.84 5.78
CA PHE A 104 -0.89 -0.68 5.28
C PHE A 104 0.62 -0.89 5.43
N ARG A 105 1.36 -0.46 4.42
CA ARG A 105 2.81 -0.52 4.41
C ARG A 105 3.37 0.74 5.10
N PRO A 106 4.42 0.61 5.94
CA PRO A 106 5.05 1.78 6.55
C PRO A 106 5.71 2.66 5.48
N GLY A 107 5.96 3.92 5.80
CA GLY A 107 6.54 4.86 4.84
C GLY A 107 6.78 6.26 5.38
N PHE A 108 7.08 7.17 4.47
CA PHE A 108 7.24 8.60 4.74
C PHE A 108 6.34 9.42 3.80
N GLU A 109 5.47 10.23 4.37
CA GLU A 109 4.59 11.14 3.64
C GLU A 109 5.37 12.40 3.24
N ALA A 110 5.37 12.75 1.95
CA ALA A 110 6.11 13.90 1.43
C ALA A 110 5.28 15.18 1.57
N ARG A 111 5.56 15.97 2.61
CA ARG A 111 4.75 17.13 3.03
C ARG A 111 5.14 18.42 2.30
N LYS A 112 6.44 18.66 2.12
CA LYS A 112 6.95 19.94 1.59
C LYS A 112 8.26 19.72 0.83
N VAL A 113 8.44 20.46 -0.27
CA VAL A 113 9.71 20.47 -1.03
C VAL A 113 10.87 20.88 -0.13
N GLY A 114 11.94 20.10 -0.19
CA GLY A 114 13.12 20.26 0.66
C GLY A 114 13.83 18.93 0.90
N THR A 115 14.81 18.94 1.78
CA THR A 115 15.62 17.77 2.12
C THR A 115 15.61 17.57 3.63
N THR A 116 15.45 16.34 4.08
CA THR A 116 15.46 15.97 5.51
C THR A 116 16.18 14.65 5.70
N THR A 117 16.94 14.51 6.78
CA THR A 117 17.53 13.22 7.17
C THR A 117 16.45 12.37 7.84
N ALA A 118 16.44 11.08 7.55
CA ALA A 118 15.53 10.10 8.09
C ALA A 118 16.29 8.95 8.76
N THR A 119 15.67 8.36 9.76
CA THR A 119 16.11 7.08 10.35
C THR A 119 14.95 6.12 10.27
N LEU A 120 15.19 4.93 9.74
CA LEU A 120 14.27 3.80 9.75
C LEU A 120 14.81 2.73 10.69
N THR A 121 13.99 2.20 11.58
CA THR A 121 14.35 1.15 12.53
C THR A 121 13.53 -0.10 12.23
N GLY A 122 14.23 -1.21 11.99
CA GLY A 122 13.65 -2.52 11.74
C GLY A 122 13.25 -3.28 13.02
N PRO A 123 12.56 -4.42 12.89
CA PRO A 123 12.07 -5.23 14.00
C PRO A 123 13.18 -5.82 14.88
N ASP A 124 14.37 -5.99 14.32
CA ASP A 124 15.59 -6.43 15.00
C ASP A 124 16.34 -5.29 15.71
N GLY A 125 15.85 -4.06 15.59
CA GLY A 125 16.48 -2.85 16.09
C GLY A 125 17.58 -2.30 15.18
N GLN A 126 17.80 -2.87 13.99
CA GLN A 126 18.73 -2.29 13.02
C GLN A 126 18.24 -0.91 12.59
N GLN A 127 19.14 0.08 12.63
CA GLN A 127 18.87 1.44 12.19
C GLN A 127 19.50 1.70 10.82
N ILE A 128 18.71 2.31 9.94
CA ILE A 128 19.10 2.70 8.59
C ILE A 128 18.94 4.21 8.50
N ALA A 129 20.04 4.93 8.31
CA ALA A 129 20.06 6.38 8.16
C ALA A 129 20.22 6.75 6.69
N PHE A 130 19.35 7.63 6.20
CA PHE A 130 19.33 8.06 4.80
C PHE A 130 18.73 9.47 4.68
N THR A 131 18.85 10.07 3.50
CA THR A 131 18.26 11.38 3.20
C THR A 131 17.02 11.22 2.34
N ILE A 132 15.98 11.98 2.64
CA ILE A 132 14.79 12.14 1.78
C ILE A 132 14.86 13.51 1.12
N SER A 133 14.87 13.51 -0.21
CA SER A 133 14.71 14.72 -1.02
C SER A 133 13.29 14.77 -1.58
N VAL A 134 12.51 15.76 -1.15
CA VAL A 134 11.17 16.02 -1.64
C VAL A 134 11.23 17.06 -2.75
N VAL A 135 10.73 16.69 -3.93
CA VAL A 135 10.78 17.52 -5.15
C VAL A 135 9.38 17.90 -5.65
N ALA A 136 9.31 18.94 -6.47
CA ALA A 136 8.08 19.28 -7.19
C ALA A 136 7.73 18.19 -8.24
N PRO A 137 6.44 18.02 -8.58
CA PRO A 137 5.99 17.08 -9.61
C PRO A 137 6.47 17.43 -11.02
#